data_AF-A0A359LY67-F1
#
_entry.id   AF-A0A359LY67-F1
#
_cell.length_a   1.000
_cell.length_b   1.000
_cell.length_c   1.000
_cell.angle_alpha   90.00
_cell.angle_beta   90.00
_cell.angle_gamma   90.00
#
_symmetry.space_group_name_H-M   'P 1'
#
loop_
_entity.id
_entity.type
_entity.pdbx_description
1 polymer ?
#
loop_
_entity_poly.entity_id
_entity_poly.type
_entity_poly.pdbx_seq_one_letter_code
_entity_poly.pdbx_strand_id
1 'polypeptide(L)'
;VINRNNRLKKLMELHAPDVIVRNEKRMLQEAVDALFDNGRRGRVLRGANNRPLKSLSDTLKGKQGRFRQNLLGKRVDYSGRSVIVVGPELKLNQCGLPKKMALELFKPFIYHRLEQRGHCTTIKQAKELVEQQDPVVWDILEEVIKDHP
;
A
#
# COMPACT_ATOMS: atom_id res chain seq x y z
N VAL A 1 1.54 -11.18 -25.85
CA VAL A 1 0.35 -10.91 -26.69
C VAL A 1 0.68 -9.98 -27.86
N ILE A 2 1.04 -8.71 -27.62
CA ILE A 2 1.26 -7.70 -28.68
C ILE A 2 2.18 -8.19 -29.82
N ASN A 3 3.36 -8.71 -29.48
CA ASN A 3 4.32 -9.18 -30.49
C ASN A 3 3.76 -10.29 -31.39
N ARG A 4 2.99 -11.23 -30.82
CA ARG A 4 2.35 -12.33 -31.55
C ARG A 4 1.23 -11.83 -32.45
N ASN A 5 0.43 -10.88 -31.96
CA ASN A 5 -0.63 -10.26 -32.75
C ASN A 5 -0.08 -9.50 -33.96
N ASN A 6 0.97 -8.72 -33.76
CA ASN A 6 1.62 -7.97 -34.84
C ASN A 6 2.26 -8.92 -35.86
N ARG A 7 2.85 -10.04 -35.40
CA ARG A 7 3.40 -11.07 -36.29
C ARG A 7 2.31 -11.77 -37.11
N LEU A 8 1.20 -12.15 -36.47
CA LEU A 8 0.06 -12.77 -37.15
C LEU A 8 -0.50 -11.84 -38.24
N LYS A 9 -0.65 -10.55 -37.94
CA LYS A 9 -1.12 -9.56 -38.91
C LYS A 9 -0.22 -9.51 -40.15
N LYS A 10 1.09 -9.44 -39.96
CA LYS A 10 2.08 -9.47 -41.06
C LYS A 10 2.01 -10.77 -41.87
N LEU A 11 1.86 -11.92 -41.22
CA LEU A 11 1.74 -13.21 -41.91
C LEU A 11 0.49 -13.30 -42.79
N MET A 12 -0.62 -12.68 -42.34
CA MET A 12 -1.84 -12.60 -43.13
C MET A 12 -1.70 -11.65 -44.32
N GLU A 13 -1.07 -10.49 -44.13
CA GLU A 13 -0.77 -9.53 -45.21
C GLU A 13 0.11 -10.14 -46.30
N LEU A 14 1.10 -10.96 -45.91
CA LEU A 14 1.98 -11.68 -46.82
C LEU A 14 1.37 -12.96 -47.42
N HIS A 15 0.10 -13.25 -47.15
CA HIS A 15 -0.60 -14.47 -47.63
C HIS A 15 0.17 -15.76 -47.30
N ALA A 16 0.75 -15.83 -46.09
CA ALA A 16 1.49 -17.00 -45.65
C ALA A 16 0.60 -18.26 -45.63
N PRO A 17 1.16 -19.46 -45.86
CA PRO A 17 0.41 -20.71 -45.86
C PRO A 17 -0.43 -20.92 -44.60
N ASP A 18 -1.60 -21.54 -44.76
CA ASP A 18 -2.57 -21.79 -43.68
C ASP A 18 -1.98 -22.47 -42.45
N VAL A 19 -1.04 -23.39 -42.65
CA VAL A 19 -0.37 -24.11 -41.55
C VAL A 19 0.39 -23.13 -40.64
N ILE A 20 1.09 -22.15 -41.23
CA ILE A 20 1.86 -21.15 -40.49
C ILE A 20 0.92 -20.21 -39.75
N VAL A 21 -0.13 -19.74 -40.42
CA VAL A 21 -1.15 -18.85 -39.83
C VAL A 21 -1.86 -19.54 -38.66
N ARG A 22 -2.22 -20.83 -38.81
CA ARG A 22 -2.84 -21.63 -37.73
C ARG A 22 -1.91 -21.78 -36.53
N ASN A 23 -0.61 -22.01 -36.76
CA ASN A 23 0.36 -22.09 -35.66
C ASN A 23 0.52 -20.75 -34.94
N GLU A 24 0.62 -19.63 -35.65
CA GLU A 24 0.74 -18.32 -35.00
C GLU A 24 -0.54 -17.93 -34.26
N LYS A 25 -1.73 -18.30 -34.78
CA LYS A 25 -3.01 -18.17 -34.05
C LYS A 25 -2.99 -18.97 -32.73
N ARG A 26 -2.51 -20.21 -32.74
CA ARG A 26 -2.34 -21.02 -31.51
C ARG A 26 -1.40 -20.36 -30.52
N MET A 27 -0.24 -19.89 -30.98
CA MET A 27 0.75 -19.19 -30.13
C MET A 27 0.19 -17.88 -29.55
N LEU A 28 -0.64 -17.15 -30.31
CA LEU A 28 -1.33 -15.97 -29.82
C LEU A 28 -2.35 -16.32 -28.74
N GLN A 29 -3.14 -17.39 -28.94
CA GLN A 29 -4.09 -17.89 -27.94
C GLN A 29 -3.39 -18.25 -26.62
N GLU A 30 -2.30 -19.02 -26.68
CA GLU A 30 -1.52 -19.40 -25.49
C GLU A 30 -0.97 -18.17 -24.75
N ALA A 31 -0.55 -17.13 -25.48
CA ALA A 31 -0.10 -15.89 -24.87
C ALA A 31 -1.22 -15.09 -24.19
N VAL A 32 -2.45 -15.17 -24.70
CA VAL A 32 -3.65 -14.55 -24.10
C VAL A 32 -4.11 -15.35 -22.89
N ASP A 33 -4.14 -16.68 -22.99
CA ASP A 33 -4.48 -17.57 -21.87
C ASP A 33 -3.54 -17.31 -20.68
N ALA A 34 -2.23 -17.23 -20.94
CA ALA A 34 -1.25 -16.94 -19.89
C ALA A 34 -1.33 -15.51 -19.34
N LEU A 35 -1.86 -14.54 -20.09
CA LEU A 35 -2.11 -13.19 -19.59
C LEU A 35 -3.26 -13.19 -18.57
N PHE A 36 -4.36 -13.91 -18.86
CA PHE A 36 -5.53 -13.97 -17.99
C PHE A 36 -5.34 -14.91 -16.80
N ASP A 37 -4.82 -16.12 -17.04
CA ASP A 37 -4.66 -17.17 -16.03
C ASP A 37 -3.49 -18.09 -16.38
N ASN A 38 -2.29 -17.71 -15.93
CA ASN A 38 -1.04 -18.41 -16.25
C ASN A 38 -0.96 -19.75 -15.50
N GLY A 39 -0.97 -20.85 -16.25
CA GLY A 39 -0.92 -22.20 -15.69
C GLY A 39 -2.27 -22.91 -15.59
N ARG A 40 -3.37 -22.28 -15.97
CA ARG A 40 -4.68 -22.96 -16.09
C ARG A 40 -4.69 -24.01 -17.19
N ARG A 41 -3.96 -23.77 -18.28
CA ARG A 41 -3.79 -24.72 -19.39
C ARG A 41 -2.32 -24.77 -19.81
N GLY A 42 -1.81 -25.99 -19.98
CA GLY A 42 -0.47 -26.23 -20.50
C GLY A 42 0.66 -25.80 -19.56
N ARG A 43 1.81 -25.45 -20.14
CA ARG A 43 3.03 -25.10 -19.41
C ARG A 43 2.98 -23.65 -18.94
N VAL A 44 3.23 -23.45 -17.65
CA VAL A 44 3.34 -22.11 -17.04
C VAL A 44 4.46 -21.32 -17.73
N LEU A 45 4.13 -20.12 -18.21
CA LEU A 45 5.13 -19.18 -18.73
C LEU A 45 5.99 -18.66 -17.58
N ARG A 46 7.30 -18.78 -17.75
CA ARG A 46 8.31 -18.37 -16.75
C ARG A 46 9.14 -17.23 -17.30
N GLY A 47 9.42 -16.26 -16.45
CA GLY A 47 10.31 -15.13 -16.74
C GLY A 47 11.75 -15.45 -16.35
N ALA A 48 12.52 -14.39 -16.09
CA ALA A 48 13.87 -14.50 -15.56
C ALA A 48 13.90 -15.33 -14.26
N ASN A 49 14.99 -16.08 -14.06
CA ASN A 49 15.20 -16.97 -12.92
C ASN A 49 14.15 -18.09 -12.78
N ASN A 50 13.56 -18.51 -13.91
CA ASN A 50 12.57 -19.60 -13.96
C ASN A 50 11.32 -19.35 -13.09
N ARG A 51 11.06 -18.09 -12.72
CA ARG A 51 9.92 -17.68 -11.90
C ARG A 51 8.65 -17.62 -12.76
N PRO A 52 7.52 -18.21 -12.33
CA PRO A 52 6.27 -18.07 -13.07
C PRO A 52 5.83 -16.61 -13.12
N LEU A 53 5.42 -16.16 -14.31
CA LEU A 53 4.87 -14.82 -14.49
C LEU A 53 3.49 -14.73 -13.81
N LYS A 54 3.19 -13.61 -13.16
CA LYS A 54 1.87 -13.37 -12.55
C LYS A 54 0.87 -12.98 -13.64
N SER A 55 -0.28 -13.64 -13.65
CA SER A 55 -1.42 -13.31 -14.51
C SER A 55 -2.37 -12.27 -13.87
N LEU A 56 -3.36 -11.81 -14.64
CA LEU A 56 -4.43 -10.97 -14.12
C LEU A 56 -5.22 -11.67 -13.01
N SER A 57 -5.51 -12.96 -13.16
CA SER A 57 -6.21 -13.75 -12.13
C SER A 57 -5.39 -13.86 -10.84
N ASP A 58 -4.06 -14.04 -10.94
CA ASP A 58 -3.17 -14.07 -9.77
C ASP A 58 -3.10 -12.75 -9.04
N THR A 59 -3.32 -11.64 -9.75
CA THR A 59 -3.36 -10.30 -9.14
C THR A 59 -4.58 -10.14 -8.23
N LEU A 60 -5.66 -10.89 -8.49
CA LEU A 60 -6.88 -10.86 -7.68
C LEU A 60 -6.86 -11.93 -6.57
N LYS A 61 -6.36 -13.13 -6.87
CA LYS A 61 -6.43 -14.31 -6.00
C LYS A 61 -5.26 -14.40 -5.02
N GLY A 62 -5.45 -15.20 -3.97
CA GLY A 62 -4.40 -15.56 -3.01
C GLY A 62 -4.14 -14.50 -1.92
N LYS A 63 -3.20 -14.79 -1.02
CA LYS A 63 -2.86 -13.92 0.12
C LYS A 63 -2.27 -12.58 -0.33
N GLN A 64 -1.54 -12.57 -1.44
CA GLN A 64 -1.00 -11.35 -2.07
C GLN A 64 -1.95 -10.72 -3.10
N GLY A 65 -3.15 -11.27 -3.27
CA GLY A 65 -4.13 -10.73 -4.21
C GLY A 65 -4.75 -9.43 -3.71
N ARG A 66 -5.25 -8.61 -4.64
CA ARG A 66 -5.86 -7.30 -4.36
C ARG A 66 -6.99 -7.38 -3.34
N PHE A 67 -7.83 -8.42 -3.39
CA PHE A 67 -8.92 -8.57 -2.42
C PHE A 67 -8.41 -8.67 -0.98
N ARG A 68 -7.41 -9.52 -0.74
CA ARG A 68 -6.92 -9.76 0.63
C ARG A 68 -5.95 -8.69 1.11
N GLN A 69 -5.09 -8.17 0.24
CA GLN A 69 -4.10 -7.17 0.64
C GLN A 69 -4.62 -5.74 0.71
N ASN A 70 -5.63 -5.39 -0.10
CA ASN A 70 -6.02 -3.98 -0.26
C ASN A 70 -7.47 -3.71 0.07
N LEU A 71 -8.36 -4.71 0.02
CA LEU A 71 -9.76 -4.50 0.35
C LEU A 71 -10.08 -4.87 1.80
N LEU A 72 -9.46 -5.93 2.34
CA LEU A 72 -9.71 -6.38 3.72
C LEU A 72 -8.83 -5.70 4.78
N GLY A 73 -7.64 -5.24 4.41
CA GLY A 73 -6.75 -4.52 5.30
C GLY A 73 -6.05 -3.43 4.51
N LYS A 74 -5.95 -2.23 5.08
CA LYS A 74 -5.21 -1.11 4.48
C LYS A 74 -4.25 -0.56 5.52
N ARG A 75 -3.17 0.05 5.03
CA ARG A 75 -2.36 0.92 5.87
C ARG A 75 -3.21 2.14 6.21
N VAL A 76 -3.16 2.54 7.47
CA VAL A 76 -3.96 3.65 8.02
C VAL A 76 -3.02 4.69 8.59
N ASP A 77 -3.36 5.95 8.37
CA ASP A 77 -2.67 7.09 9.00
C ASP A 77 -3.07 7.19 10.48
N TYR A 78 -2.37 8.03 11.24
CA TYR A 78 -2.58 8.17 12.69
C TYR A 78 -2.49 6.85 13.45
N SER A 79 -1.53 6.01 13.07
CA SER A 79 -1.27 4.72 13.71
C SER A 79 0.20 4.57 14.11
N GLY A 80 0.45 3.83 15.20
CA GLY A 80 1.78 3.62 15.76
C GLY A 80 1.98 2.18 16.25
N ARG A 81 3.24 1.80 16.46
CA ARG A 81 3.61 0.51 17.07
C ARG A 81 4.82 0.70 17.98
N SER A 82 4.76 0.13 19.17
CA SER A 82 5.88 0.06 20.11
C SER A 82 5.92 -1.30 20.82
N VAL A 83 6.98 -1.54 21.58
CA VAL A 83 7.08 -2.66 22.53
C VAL A 83 6.21 -2.36 23.75
N ILE A 84 5.51 -3.37 24.24
CA ILE A 84 4.71 -3.29 25.46
C ILE A 84 5.53 -3.67 26.68
N VAL A 85 5.36 -2.94 27.78
CA VAL A 85 6.00 -3.18 29.08
C VAL A 85 4.92 -3.12 30.16
N VAL A 86 5.10 -3.86 31.26
CA VAL A 86 4.17 -3.87 32.39
C VAL A 86 4.26 -2.54 33.16
N GLY A 87 3.12 -1.86 33.34
CA GLY A 87 2.97 -0.65 34.18
C GLY A 87 2.01 -0.93 35.34
N PRO A 88 2.49 -1.43 36.49
CA PRO A 88 1.64 -1.89 37.59
C PRO A 88 0.82 -0.77 38.27
N GLU A 89 1.22 0.49 38.11
CA GLU A 89 0.56 1.68 38.64
C GLU A 89 -0.65 2.16 37.81
N LEU A 90 -0.85 1.62 36.62
CA LEU A 90 -1.92 2.03 35.72
C LEU A 90 -3.26 1.39 36.10
N LYS A 91 -4.35 2.15 35.97
CA LYS A 91 -5.72 1.64 36.10
C LYS A 91 -6.13 0.83 34.87
N LEU A 92 -7.18 0.03 34.99
CA LEU A 92 -7.70 -0.81 33.90
C LEU A 92 -8.06 -0.03 32.63
N ASN A 93 -8.49 1.23 32.77
CA ASN A 93 -8.87 2.11 31.67
C ASN A 93 -7.73 3.02 31.19
N GLN A 94 -6.48 2.75 31.56
CA GLN A 94 -5.33 3.57 31.22
C GLN A 94 -4.28 2.78 30.45
N CYS A 95 -3.55 3.47 29.58
CA CYS A 95 -2.34 2.94 28.96
C CYS A 95 -1.24 4.00 28.95
N GLY A 96 0.01 3.56 29.05
CA GLY A 96 1.18 4.44 28.92
C GLY A 96 1.57 4.58 27.45
N LEU A 97 1.53 5.81 26.93
CA LEU A 97 1.98 6.11 25.57
C LEU A 97 3.31 6.89 25.60
N PRO A 98 4.34 6.48 24.84
CA PRO A 98 5.57 7.25 24.75
C PRO A 98 5.31 8.66 24.21
N LYS A 99 5.85 9.68 24.89
CA LYS A 99 5.67 11.10 24.53
C LYS A 99 5.93 11.40 23.04
N LYS A 100 6.99 10.83 22.47
CA LYS A 100 7.32 10.99 21.04
C LYS A 100 6.27 10.38 20.11
N MET A 101 5.67 9.25 20.50
CA MET A 101 4.62 8.61 19.72
C MET A 101 3.33 9.42 19.80
N ALA A 102 2.97 9.89 21.00
CA ALA A 102 1.82 10.75 21.19
C ALA A 102 1.94 12.04 20.37
N LEU A 103 3.12 12.68 20.37
CA LEU A 103 3.39 13.87 19.56
C LEU A 103 3.04 13.65 18.07
N GLU A 104 3.47 12.52 17.49
CA GLU A 104 3.21 12.18 16.08
C GLU A 104 1.74 11.88 15.80
N LEU A 105 1.09 11.08 16.67
CA LEU A 105 -0.30 10.68 16.48
C LEU A 105 -1.27 11.88 16.58
N PHE A 106 -0.96 12.84 17.44
CA PHE A 106 -1.84 13.97 17.74
C PHE A 106 -1.45 15.27 17.01
N LYS A 107 -0.50 15.24 16.06
CA LYS A 107 0.00 16.43 15.33
C LYS A 107 -1.10 17.42 14.88
N PRO A 108 -2.19 17.00 14.21
CA PRO A 108 -3.20 17.95 13.74
C PRO A 108 -3.90 18.68 14.88
N PHE A 109 -4.16 17.99 15.99
CA PHE A 109 -4.83 18.56 17.17
C PHE A 109 -3.90 19.53 17.91
N ILE A 110 -2.62 19.20 18.00
CA ILE A 110 -1.59 20.07 18.58
C ILE A 110 -1.46 21.35 17.76
N TYR A 111 -1.41 21.27 16.43
CA TYR A 111 -1.34 22.46 15.56
C TYR A 111 -2.54 23.38 15.76
N HIS A 112 -3.74 22.80 15.81
CA HIS A 112 -4.95 23.56 16.05
C HIS A 112 -4.96 24.26 17.41
N ARG A 113 -4.49 23.57 18.46
CA ARG A 113 -4.43 24.16 19.81
C ARG A 113 -3.35 25.22 19.98
N LEU A 114 -2.19 25.04 19.33
CA LEU A 114 -1.14 26.06 19.28
C LEU A 114 -1.64 27.36 18.65
N GLU A 115 -2.41 27.27 17.57
CA GLU A 115 -3.01 28.42 16.90
C GLU A 115 -4.08 29.08 17.77
N GLN A 116 -4.99 28.30 18.37
CA GLN A 116 -6.05 28.82 19.24
C GLN A 116 -5.52 29.57 20.47
N ARG A 117 -4.41 29.10 21.05
CA ARG A 117 -3.76 29.77 22.19
C ARG A 117 -2.85 30.94 21.77
N GLY A 118 -2.73 31.20 20.47
CA GLY A 118 -1.93 32.31 19.94
C GLY A 118 -0.42 32.08 19.99
N HIS A 119 0.04 30.84 20.17
CA HIS A 119 1.47 30.51 20.15
C HIS A 119 2.05 30.51 18.74
N CYS A 120 1.21 30.33 17.73
CA CYS A 120 1.59 30.45 16.33
C CYS A 120 0.47 31.12 15.54
N THR A 121 0.82 31.83 14.47
CA THR A 121 -0.16 32.44 13.56
C THR A 121 -0.37 31.60 12.30
N THR A 122 0.50 30.64 12.03
CA THR A 122 0.42 29.77 10.84
C THR A 122 0.74 28.32 11.17
N ILE A 123 0.16 27.40 10.40
CA ILE A 123 0.45 25.94 10.51
C ILE A 123 1.93 25.64 10.29
N LYS A 124 2.64 26.42 9.46
CA LYS A 124 4.08 26.23 9.23
C LYS A 124 4.90 26.47 10.50
N GLN A 125 4.60 27.53 11.22
CA GLN A 125 5.22 27.82 12.52
C GLN A 125 4.85 26.76 13.56
N ALA A 126 3.59 26.33 13.61
CA ALA A 126 3.16 25.24 14.49
C ALA A 126 3.95 23.96 14.25
N LYS A 127 4.16 23.61 12.98
CA LYS A 127 4.97 22.45 12.58
C LYS A 127 6.41 22.58 13.05
N GLU A 128 7.03 23.75 12.88
CA GLU A 128 8.39 24.02 13.33
C GLU A 128 8.54 23.90 14.86
N LEU A 129 7.60 24.47 15.63
CA LEU A 129 7.57 24.34 17.09
C LEU A 129 7.49 22.87 17.55
N VAL A 130 6.65 22.08 16.89
CA VAL A 130 6.51 20.65 17.19
C VAL A 130 7.76 19.85 16.80
N GLU A 131 8.39 20.16 15.67
CA GLU A 131 9.65 19.51 15.24
C GLU A 131 10.82 19.86 16.17
N GLN A 132 10.86 21.10 16.69
CA GLN A 132 11.83 21.57 17.67
C GLN A 132 11.54 21.06 19.10
N GLN A 133 10.39 20.45 19.34
CA GLN A 133 9.94 19.97 20.65
C GLN A 133 9.93 21.07 21.72
N ASP A 134 9.45 22.25 21.33
CA ASP A 134 9.34 23.41 22.22
C ASP A 134 8.56 23.05 23.50
N PRO A 135 8.98 23.54 24.70
CA PRO A 135 8.31 23.27 25.97
C PRO A 135 6.78 23.42 25.93
N VAL A 136 6.26 24.45 25.24
CA VAL A 136 4.82 24.75 25.14
C VAL A 136 4.03 23.60 24.48
N VAL A 137 4.68 22.85 23.60
CA VAL A 137 4.06 21.73 22.89
C VAL A 137 3.70 20.60 23.86
N TRP A 138 4.46 20.40 24.92
CA TRP A 138 4.19 19.35 25.91
C TRP A 138 2.95 19.65 26.74
N ASP A 139 2.76 20.91 27.14
CA ASP A 139 1.58 21.35 27.89
C ASP A 139 0.30 21.19 27.05
N ILE A 140 0.39 21.55 25.76
CA ILE A 140 -0.72 21.37 24.81
C ILE A 140 -0.99 19.89 24.55
N LEU A 141 0.05 19.06 24.46
CA LEU A 141 -0.11 17.63 24.28
C LEU A 141 -0.88 17.00 25.45
N GLU A 142 -0.58 17.39 26.69
CA GLU A 142 -1.31 16.92 27.88
C GLU A 142 -2.78 17.35 27.85
N GLU A 143 -3.09 18.56 27.39
CA GLU A 143 -4.47 19.01 27.20
C GLU A 143 -5.19 18.21 26.11
N VAL A 144 -4.54 17.98 24.97
CA VAL A 144 -5.12 17.30 23.80
C VAL A 144 -5.42 15.82 24.07
N ILE A 145 -4.56 15.15 24.84
CA ILE A 145 -4.73 13.72 25.16
C ILE A 145 -5.83 13.51 26.21
N LYS A 146 -6.14 14.52 27.02
CA LYS A 146 -7.11 14.41 28.09
C LYS A 146 -8.50 14.05 27.54
N ASP A 147 -9.05 12.95 28.04
CA ASP A 147 -10.36 12.40 27.64
C ASP A 147 -10.47 12.06 26.14
N HIS A 148 -9.33 11.78 25.47
CA HIS A 148 -9.27 11.30 24.09
C HIS A 148 -8.77 9.84 24.04
N PRO A 149 -9.69 8.84 23.99
CA PRO A 149 -9.33 7.43 23.98
C PRO A 149 -8.67 6.97 22.67
#